data_AF-A0A2N5GU54-F1
#
_entry.id   AF-A0A2N5GU54-F1
#
_cell.length_a   1.000
_cell.length_b   1.000
_cell.length_c   1.000
_cell.angle_alpha   90.00
_cell.angle_beta   90.00
_cell.angle_gamma   90.00
#
_symmetry.space_group_name_H-M   'P 1'
#
loop_
_entity.id
_entity.type
_entity.pdbx_description
1 polymer ?
#
loop_
_entity_poly.entity_id
_entity_poly.type
_entity_poly.pdbx_seq_one_letter_code
_entity_poly.pdbx_strand_id
1 'polypeptide(L)'
;MYKKIIAAIVAIAVAFSPAGNIVFQDHDHIASAKRYSSGAKKYRGGNNYDYNNRQNNTVRKTAPSESTAKKNIQNRRGFMGGLMYGGLAGLLLGGLFASMGPLGPMLGFAINILGIFLLFAIIRRLFFRNRYNRDRQQW
;
A
#
# COMPACT_ATOMS: atom_id res chain seq x y z
N MET A 1 4.16 3.24 24.48
CA MET A 1 3.02 2.32 24.69
C MET A 1 1.91 2.48 23.64
N TYR A 2 1.51 3.70 23.26
CA TYR A 2 0.42 3.94 22.29
C TYR A 2 0.52 3.17 20.96
N LYS A 3 1.72 3.00 20.40
CA LYS A 3 1.93 2.25 19.14
C LYS A 3 1.55 0.77 19.25
N LYS A 4 1.72 0.17 20.44
CA LYS A 4 1.34 -1.23 20.71
C LYS A 4 -0.18 -1.37 20.86
N ILE A 5 -0.83 -0.36 21.47
CA ILE A 5 -2.29 -0.31 21.63
C ILE A 5 -2.97 -0.17 20.27
N ILE A 6 -2.49 0.75 19.41
CA ILE A 6 -3.03 0.92 18.05
C ILE A 6 -2.83 -0.36 17.23
N ALA A 7 -1.64 -0.98 17.31
CA ALA A 7 -1.38 -2.24 16.63
C ALA A 7 -2.30 -3.39 17.12
N ALA A 8 -2.60 -3.45 18.42
CA ALA A 8 -3.49 -4.45 18.99
C ALA A 8 -4.96 -4.27 18.52
N ILE A 9 -5.45 -3.02 18.49
CA ILE A 9 -6.80 -2.72 18.00
C ILE A 9 -6.95 -3.07 16.52
N VAL A 10 -5.94 -2.72 15.71
CA VAL A 10 -5.93 -3.07 14.27
C VAL A 10 -5.88 -4.59 14.08
N ALA A 11 -5.07 -5.31 14.87
CA ALA A 11 -4.98 -6.77 14.79
C ALA A 11 -6.31 -7.46 15.14
N ILE A 12 -7.02 -6.99 16.18
CA ILE A 12 -8.32 -7.53 16.58
C ILE A 12 -9.39 -7.25 15.52
N ALA A 13 -9.42 -6.03 14.98
CA ALA A 13 -10.36 -5.67 13.91
C ALA A 13 -10.18 -6.53 12.65
N VAL A 14 -8.94 -6.84 12.29
CA VAL A 14 -8.63 -7.73 11.15
C VAL A 14 -8.98 -9.18 11.47
N ALA A 15 -8.70 -9.67 12.68
CA ALA A 15 -8.98 -11.04 13.09
C ALA A 15 -10.49 -11.37 13.11
N PHE A 16 -11.35 -10.39 13.42
CA PHE A 16 -12.82 -10.56 13.44
C PHE A 16 -13.51 -10.16 12.13
N SER A 17 -12.77 -9.68 11.13
CA SER A 17 -13.29 -9.30 9.80
C SER A 17 -14.11 -10.40 9.10
N PRO A 18 -13.72 -11.70 9.11
CA PRO A 18 -14.50 -12.72 8.40
C PRO A 18 -15.74 -13.21 9.17
N ALA A 19 -15.97 -12.81 10.43
CA ALA A 19 -17.09 -13.32 11.23
C ALA A 19 -18.47 -12.87 10.72
N GLY A 20 -18.55 -11.83 9.87
CA GLY A 20 -19.80 -11.40 9.22
C GLY A 20 -20.15 -12.13 7.92
N ASN A 21 -19.19 -12.86 7.31
CA ASN A 21 -19.38 -13.50 6.00
C ASN A 21 -19.97 -14.92 6.07
N ILE A 22 -20.08 -15.51 7.27
CA ILE A 22 -20.51 -16.91 7.44
C ILE A 22 -22.05 -17.04 7.43
N VAL A 23 -22.78 -15.94 7.64
CA VAL A 23 -24.24 -15.96 7.79
C VAL A 23 -24.99 -15.83 6.44
N PHE A 24 -24.30 -15.42 5.37
CA PHE A 24 -24.91 -15.23 4.04
C PHE A 24 -24.10 -15.96 2.98
N GLN A 25 -24.21 -17.29 2.96
CA GLN A 25 -23.58 -18.14 1.98
C GLN A 25 -24.61 -19.07 1.36
N ASP A 26 -25.66 -18.48 0.78
CA ASP A 26 -26.63 -19.22 -0.01
C ASP A 26 -26.67 -18.67 -1.44
N HIS A 27 -26.56 -19.62 -2.38
CA HIS A 27 -26.73 -19.53 -3.84
C HIS A 27 -25.47 -19.30 -4.69
N ASP A 28 -24.51 -20.24 -4.63
CA ASP A 28 -23.56 -20.43 -5.72
C ASP A 28 -24.25 -21.12 -6.91
N HIS A 29 -24.53 -20.35 -7.97
CA HIS A 29 -24.84 -20.89 -9.30
C HIS A 29 -23.55 -21.45 -9.92
N ILE A 30 -23.27 -22.73 -9.67
CA ILE A 30 -22.10 -23.42 -10.23
C ILE A 30 -22.35 -23.71 -11.72
N ALA A 31 -22.04 -22.75 -12.58
CA ALA A 31 -21.92 -23.01 -14.01
C ALA A 31 -20.62 -23.82 -14.25
N SER A 32 -20.78 -25.05 -14.72
CA SER A 32 -19.68 -25.92 -15.14
C SER A 32 -19.00 -25.33 -16.38
N ALA A 33 -17.99 -24.49 -16.17
CA ALA A 33 -17.14 -24.01 -17.25
C ALA A 33 -16.17 -25.13 -17.64
N LYS A 34 -16.46 -25.80 -18.76
CA LYS A 34 -15.58 -26.76 -19.42
C LYS A 34 -14.23 -26.08 -19.72
N ARG A 35 -13.22 -26.37 -18.89
CA ARG A 35 -11.86 -25.83 -19.00
C ARG A 35 -11.11 -26.54 -20.12
N TYR A 36 -10.96 -25.89 -21.28
CA TYR A 36 -9.98 -26.32 -22.30
C TYR A 36 -8.57 -25.98 -21.79
N SER A 37 -7.82 -27.02 -21.42
CA SER A 37 -6.41 -26.91 -21.01
C SER A 37 -5.53 -26.92 -22.25
N SER A 38 -5.11 -25.74 -22.71
CA SER A 38 -4.08 -25.64 -23.76
C SER A 38 -2.70 -25.87 -23.12
N GLY A 39 -1.98 -26.90 -23.58
CA GLY A 39 -0.64 -27.23 -23.11
C GLY A 39 0.34 -26.05 -23.26
N ALA A 40 1.15 -25.83 -22.23
CA ALA A 40 2.10 -24.72 -22.19
C ALA A 40 3.14 -24.84 -23.31
N LYS A 41 3.09 -23.95 -24.29
CA LYS A 41 4.09 -23.84 -25.36
C LYS A 41 5.35 -23.17 -24.77
N LYS A 42 6.38 -23.97 -24.45
CA LYS A 42 7.67 -23.46 -23.96
C LYS A 42 8.48 -22.92 -25.14
N TYR A 43 8.70 -21.60 -25.17
CA TYR A 43 9.70 -20.99 -26.04
C TYR A 43 11.07 -21.16 -25.39
N ARG A 44 11.93 -21.99 -25.99
CA ARG A 44 13.35 -22.10 -25.63
C ARG A 44 14.10 -20.91 -26.24
N GLY A 45 14.25 -19.84 -25.47
CA GLY A 45 15.26 -18.81 -25.77
C GLY A 45 16.63 -19.35 -25.37
N GLY A 46 17.45 -19.69 -26.35
CA GLY A 46 18.84 -20.04 -26.11
C GLY A 46 19.62 -18.80 -25.70
N ASN A 47 20.39 -18.93 -24.62
CA ASN A 47 21.77 -18.43 -24.44
C ASN A 47 22.17 -18.60 -22.96
N ASN A 48 22.76 -19.75 -22.64
CA ASN A 48 23.43 -19.98 -21.36
C ASN A 48 24.80 -19.28 -21.43
N TYR A 49 24.99 -18.26 -20.61
CA TYR A 49 26.33 -17.77 -20.26
C TYR A 49 26.64 -18.29 -18.86
N ASP A 50 27.34 -19.42 -18.81
CA ASP A 50 27.93 -19.95 -17.58
C ASP A 50 29.08 -19.03 -17.14
N TYR A 51 28.87 -18.23 -16.09
CA TYR A 51 29.96 -17.59 -15.36
C TYR A 51 30.20 -18.32 -14.05
N ASN A 52 30.95 -19.42 -14.15
CA ASN A 52 31.54 -20.10 -13.00
C ASN A 52 32.72 -19.27 -12.47
N ASN A 53 32.48 -18.41 -11.46
CA ASN A 53 33.57 -17.87 -10.65
C ASN A 53 33.70 -18.65 -9.34
N ARG A 54 34.61 -19.63 -9.34
CA ARG A 54 35.15 -20.23 -8.14
C ARG A 54 36.23 -19.30 -7.59
N GLN A 55 35.99 -18.67 -6.43
CA GLN A 55 37.11 -18.39 -5.53
C GLN A 55 36.69 -18.38 -4.06
N ASN A 56 36.99 -19.52 -3.45
CA ASN A 56 37.32 -19.76 -2.05
C ASN A 56 37.78 -18.51 -1.26
N ASN A 57 37.05 -18.11 -0.21
CA ASN A 57 37.68 -17.54 0.98
C ASN A 57 36.81 -17.67 2.24
N THR A 58 37.15 -18.66 3.05
CA THR A 58 37.27 -18.60 4.51
C THR A 58 36.10 -18.03 5.32
N VAL A 59 35.35 -18.96 5.91
CA VAL A 59 34.50 -18.75 7.09
C VAL A 59 35.30 -18.07 8.20
N ARG A 60 35.07 -16.78 8.44
CA ARG A 60 35.42 -16.12 9.71
C ARG A 60 34.16 -15.60 10.37
N LYS A 61 33.79 -16.29 11.45
CA LYS A 61 32.81 -15.85 12.45
C LYS A 61 33.38 -14.62 13.16
N THR A 62 32.76 -13.46 12.99
CA THR A 62 32.89 -12.31 13.90
C THR A 62 31.50 -11.75 14.20
N ALA A 63 31.30 -11.43 15.47
CA ALA A 63 30.04 -11.14 16.17
C ALA A 63 29.14 -10.09 15.50
N PRO A 64 27.82 -10.07 15.79
CA PRO A 64 26.93 -9.02 15.32
C PRO A 64 27.30 -7.70 15.99
N SER A 65 27.96 -6.81 15.25
CA SER A 65 28.02 -5.40 15.62
C SER A 65 26.62 -4.82 15.41
N GLU A 66 25.97 -4.46 16.51
CA GLU A 66 24.78 -3.61 16.56
C GLU A 66 25.13 -2.23 15.97
N SER A 67 25.23 -2.16 14.65
CA SER A 67 25.07 -0.89 13.96
C SER A 67 23.58 -0.53 14.06
N THR A 68 23.26 0.28 15.06
CA THR A 68 22.05 1.10 15.05
C THR A 68 22.22 2.11 13.91
N ALA A 69 22.10 1.64 12.67
CA ALA A 69 21.88 2.49 11.53
C ALA A 69 20.54 3.15 11.80
N LYS A 70 20.57 4.41 12.28
CA LYS A 70 19.43 5.31 12.29
C LYS A 70 18.90 5.34 10.86
N LYS A 71 17.93 4.47 10.59
CA LYS A 71 17.28 4.30 9.31
C LYS A 71 16.68 5.65 9.00
N ASN A 72 17.31 6.36 8.07
CA ASN A 72 16.93 7.70 7.66
C ASN A 72 15.60 7.57 6.90
N ILE A 73 14.49 7.47 7.66
CA ILE A 73 13.11 7.32 7.19
C ILE A 73 12.65 8.56 6.39
N GLN A 74 13.45 9.63 6.43
CA GLN A 74 13.12 10.91 5.82
C GLN A 74 13.22 10.90 4.29
N ASN A 75 14.01 9.99 3.68
CA ASN A 75 14.26 9.99 2.22
C ASN A 75 13.57 8.87 1.42
N ARG A 76 12.68 8.04 2.02
CA ARG A 76 11.93 7.00 1.29
C ARG A 76 10.40 7.15 1.37
N ARG A 77 9.89 8.37 1.58
CA ARG A 77 8.45 8.68 1.46
C ARG A 77 8.13 9.14 0.03
N GLY A 78 8.42 8.29 -0.96
CA GLY A 78 8.09 8.56 -2.36
C GLY A 78 6.60 8.39 -2.66
N PHE A 79 6.21 8.54 -3.93
CA PHE A 79 4.84 8.33 -4.42
C PHE A 79 4.23 7.01 -3.90
N MET A 80 5.01 5.92 -3.90
CA MET A 80 4.57 4.62 -3.40
C MET A 80 4.29 4.61 -1.88
N GLY A 81 5.05 5.38 -1.10
CA GLY A 81 4.76 5.58 0.32
C GLY A 81 3.48 6.38 0.53
N GLY A 82 3.28 7.45 -0.24
CA GLY A 82 2.04 8.21 -0.24
C GLY A 82 0.82 7.36 -0.62
N LEU A 83 0.96 6.52 -1.64
CA LEU A 83 -0.07 5.60 -2.08
C LEU A 83 -0.33 4.49 -1.06
N MET A 84 0.70 3.95 -0.39
CA MET A 84 0.51 2.89 0.60
C MET A 84 -0.14 3.43 1.87
N TYR A 85 0.34 4.57 2.41
CA TYR A 85 -0.27 5.18 3.59
C TYR A 85 -1.64 5.78 3.29
N GLY A 86 -1.79 6.48 2.17
CA GLY A 86 -3.06 7.07 1.74
C GLY A 86 -4.08 6.04 1.29
N GLY A 87 -3.65 5.01 0.58
CA GLY A 87 -4.50 3.90 0.11
C GLY A 87 -4.97 3.02 1.26
N LEU A 88 -4.09 2.66 2.21
CA LEU A 88 -4.50 1.92 3.41
C LEU A 88 -5.42 2.76 4.31
N ALA A 89 -5.11 4.04 4.53
CA ALA A 89 -5.98 4.92 5.29
C ALA A 89 -7.34 5.11 4.62
N GLY A 90 -7.37 5.27 3.28
CA GLY A 90 -8.59 5.38 2.50
C GLY A 90 -9.44 4.10 2.53
N LEU A 91 -8.81 2.93 2.45
CA LEU A 91 -9.50 1.63 2.56
C LEU A 91 -10.02 1.35 3.97
N LEU A 92 -9.28 1.70 5.02
CA LEU A 92 -9.77 1.57 6.40
C LEU A 92 -10.93 2.52 6.68
N LEU A 93 -10.82 3.78 6.24
CA LEU A 93 -11.88 4.78 6.36
C LEU A 93 -13.12 4.37 5.55
N GLY A 94 -12.94 3.93 4.30
CA GLY A 94 -14.01 3.44 3.45
C GLY A 94 -14.64 2.15 3.98
N GLY A 95 -13.83 1.24 4.52
CA GLY A 95 -14.28 -0.02 5.11
C GLY A 95 -15.10 0.15 6.39
N LEU A 96 -14.78 1.18 7.19
CA LEU A 96 -15.59 1.53 8.37
C LEU A 96 -16.99 1.99 7.98
N PHE A 97 -17.10 2.80 6.92
CA PHE A 97 -18.40 3.27 6.44
C PHE A 97 -19.16 2.18 5.67
N ALA A 98 -18.47 1.25 5.01
CA ALA A 98 -19.09 0.17 4.23
C ALA A 98 -20.04 -0.73 5.06
N SER A 99 -19.83 -0.86 6.38
CA SER A 99 -20.71 -1.65 7.26
C SER A 99 -22.01 -0.94 7.64
N MET A 100 -22.16 0.37 7.36
CA MET A 100 -23.36 1.17 7.67
C MET A 100 -24.51 0.99 6.66
N GLY A 101 -24.49 -0.07 5.85
CA GLY A 101 -25.49 -0.32 4.81
C GLY A 101 -25.40 0.69 3.65
N PRO A 102 -26.53 1.03 2.99
CA PRO A 102 -26.56 1.92 1.81
C PRO A 102 -26.00 3.33 2.05
N LEU A 103 -26.00 3.79 3.32
CA LEU A 103 -25.46 5.08 3.72
C LEU A 103 -23.93 5.12 3.69
N GLY A 104 -23.28 3.96 3.82
CA GLY A 104 -21.84 3.81 3.79
C GLY A 104 -21.19 4.31 2.50
N PRO A 105 -21.60 3.79 1.33
CA PRO A 105 -21.13 4.28 0.05
C PRO A 105 -21.39 5.78 -0.18
N MET A 106 -22.54 6.30 0.27
CA MET A 106 -22.87 7.73 0.18
C MET A 106 -21.91 8.60 1.00
N LEU A 107 -21.65 8.23 2.26
CA LEU A 107 -20.71 8.95 3.11
C LEU A 107 -19.26 8.79 2.64
N GLY A 108 -18.86 7.59 2.24
CA GLY A 108 -17.55 7.33 1.64
C GLY A 108 -17.31 8.17 0.38
N PHE A 109 -18.34 8.33 -0.46
CA PHE A 109 -18.29 9.21 -1.63
C PHE A 109 -18.18 10.69 -1.24
N ALA A 110 -18.96 11.16 -0.26
CA ALA A 110 -18.86 12.53 0.24
C ALA A 110 -17.46 12.86 0.77
N ILE A 111 -16.85 11.90 1.49
CA ILE A 111 -15.49 12.02 2.03
C ILE A 111 -14.43 12.01 0.92
N ASN A 112 -14.63 11.22 -0.14
CA ASN A 112 -13.76 11.24 -1.31
C ASN A 112 -13.76 12.61 -2.01
N ILE A 113 -14.95 13.18 -2.25
CA ILE A 113 -15.10 14.54 -2.81
C ILE A 113 -14.40 15.56 -1.93
N LEU A 114 -14.60 15.50 -0.61
CA LEU A 114 -13.96 16.40 0.34
C LEU A 114 -12.42 16.28 0.27
N GLY A 115 -11.90 15.06 0.13
CA GLY A 115 -10.48 14.79 -0.03
C GLY A 115 -9.89 15.44 -1.30
N ILE A 116 -10.58 15.32 -2.44
CA ILE A 116 -10.17 15.95 -3.70
C ILE A 116 -10.22 17.48 -3.58
N PHE A 117 -11.25 18.04 -2.94
CA PHE A 117 -11.35 19.47 -2.70
C PHE A 117 -10.17 20.00 -1.87
N LEU A 118 -9.80 19.29 -0.80
CA LEU A 118 -8.65 19.63 0.04
C LEU A 118 -7.34 19.57 -0.75
N LEU A 119 -7.19 18.57 -1.63
CA LEU A 119 -6.02 18.45 -2.52
C LEU A 119 -5.89 19.67 -3.43
N PHE A 120 -6.97 20.10 -4.08
CA PHE A 120 -6.97 21.32 -4.91
C PHE A 120 -6.65 22.57 -4.09
N ALA A 121 -7.19 22.71 -2.87
CA ALA A 121 -6.90 23.83 -1.99
C ALA A 121 -5.41 23.92 -1.63
N ILE A 122 -4.77 22.78 -1.36
CA ILE A 122 -3.33 22.70 -1.06
C ILE A 122 -2.50 23.05 -2.30
N ILE A 123 -2.82 22.50 -3.47
CA ILE A 123 -2.12 22.79 -4.72
C ILE A 123 -2.21 24.29 -5.04
N ARG A 124 -3.41 24.88 -4.94
CA ARG A 124 -3.62 26.33 -5.11
C ARG A 124 -2.72 27.09 -4.14
N ARG A 125 -2.76 26.78 -2.84
CA ARG A 125 -1.95 27.48 -1.84
C ARG A 125 -0.44 27.39 -2.14
N LEU A 126 0.03 26.25 -2.63
CA LEU A 126 1.43 26.05 -2.99
C LEU A 126 1.84 26.88 -4.21
N PHE A 127 1.04 26.85 -5.28
CA PHE A 127 1.29 27.62 -6.50
C PHE A 127 1.26 29.13 -6.27
N PHE A 128 0.26 29.62 -5.52
CA PHE A 128 0.15 31.04 -5.22
C PHE A 128 1.27 31.53 -4.28
N ARG A 129 1.72 30.70 -3.33
CA ARG A 129 2.85 31.04 -2.46
C ARG A 129 4.18 31.08 -3.21
N ASN A 130 4.36 30.24 -4.22
CA ASN A 130 5.59 30.22 -5.02
C ASN A 130 5.71 31.40 -6.00
N ARG A 131 4.60 32.11 -6.28
CA ARG A 131 4.62 33.30 -7.15
C ARG A 131 5.17 34.54 -6.42
N TYR A 132 4.83 34.73 -5.14
CA TYR A 132 5.25 35.90 -4.34
C TYR A 132 6.76 35.98 -4.03
N ASN A 133 7.50 34.88 -4.15
CA ASN A 133 8.93 34.86 -3.84
C ASN A 133 9.82 35.19 -5.05
N ARG A 134 9.27 35.21 -6.27
CA ARG A 134 10.03 35.56 -7.49
C ARG A 134 10.21 37.07 -7.65
N ASP A 135 9.32 37.85 -7.05
CA ASP A 135 9.31 39.31 -7.17
C ASP A 135 10.19 39.99 -6.10
N ARG A 136 10.73 39.24 -5.12
CA ARG A 136 11.61 39.76 -4.06
C ARG A 136 13.10 39.43 -4.23
N GLN A 137 13.48 38.76 -5.31
CA GLN A 137 14.89 38.46 -5.63
C GLN A 137 15.41 39.28 -6.81
N GLN A 138 14.65 40.30 -7.25
CA GLN A 138 15.04 41.23 -8.32
C GLN A 138 15.31 42.66 -7.83
N TRP A 139 15.63 42.84 -6.55
CA TRP A 139 16.16 44.09 -6.01
C TRP A 139 17.38 43.82 -5.15
#